data_AF-A0A967WC02-F1
#
_entry.id   AF-A0A967WC02-F1
#
_cell.length_a   1.000
_cell.length_b   1.000
_cell.length_c   1.000
_cell.angle_alpha   90.00
_cell.angle_beta   90.00
_cell.angle_gamma   90.00
#
_symmetry.space_group_name_H-M   'P 1'
#
loop_
_entity.id
_entity.type
_entity.pdbx_description
1 polymer ?
#
loop_
_entity_poly.entity_id
_entity_poly.type
_entity_poly.pdbx_seq_one_letter_code
_entity_poly.pdbx_strand_id
1 'polypeptide(L)'
;RETPKHYIIKVIDLFRKRVLEVAQTLVQAGRLDHAEQLFDLTVDDIDRALADPELDLRALGQERRAPVDRIRKSHLMARVIDSRGRIYTPPRREAGPGELAGVSISPGVVQGRVKVLHHADEKPLLPGEILVTRATDPGWTPLFIHAGGIVLEIG
;
A
#
# COMPACT_ATOMS: atom_id res chain seq x y z
N ARG A 1 15.93 12.75 9.72
CA ARG A 1 15.79 11.55 8.86
C ARG A 1 14.41 11.47 8.21
N GLU A 2 13.32 11.50 8.98
CA GLU A 2 11.94 11.36 8.44
C GLU A 2 11.34 12.65 7.85
N THR A 3 11.89 13.82 8.17
CA THR A 3 11.38 15.13 7.74
C THR A 3 11.16 15.29 6.23
N PRO A 4 12.09 14.85 5.33
CA PRO A 4 11.87 14.96 3.90
C PRO A 4 10.65 14.16 3.42
N LYS A 5 10.48 12.92 3.91
CA LYS A 5 9.32 12.09 3.57
C LYS A 5 8.02 12.75 4.03
N HIS A 6 8.00 13.32 5.22
CA HIS A 6 6.84 14.06 5.74
C HIS A 6 6.40 15.20 4.81
N TYR A 7 7.34 16.03 4.36
CA TYR A 7 7.02 17.13 3.44
C TYR A 7 6.58 16.63 2.06
N ILE A 8 7.19 15.55 1.53
CA ILE A 8 6.75 14.93 0.27
C ILE A 8 5.29 14.48 0.38
N ILE A 9 4.91 13.80 1.46
CA ILE A 9 3.52 13.36 1.66
C ILE A 9 2.55 14.53 1.75
N LYS A 10 2.94 15.63 2.42
CA LYS A 10 2.13 16.87 2.44
C LYS A 10 1.93 17.47 1.04
N VAL A 11 2.98 17.49 0.23
CA VAL A 11 2.88 17.97 -1.16
C VAL A 11 1.96 17.06 -1.98
N ILE A 12 2.08 15.74 -1.84
CA ILE A 12 1.19 14.77 -2.50
C ILE A 12 -0.27 14.98 -2.08
N ASP A 13 -0.55 15.26 -0.80
CA ASP A 13 -1.91 15.55 -0.32
C ASP A 13 -2.49 16.82 -0.96
N LEU A 14 -1.68 17.87 -1.12
CA LEU A 14 -2.09 19.09 -1.81
C LEU A 14 -2.46 18.79 -3.27
N PHE A 15 -1.64 18.03 -3.99
CA PHE A 15 -1.96 17.60 -5.36
C PHE A 15 -3.23 16.74 -5.39
N ARG A 16 -3.36 15.78 -4.48
CA ARG A 16 -4.53 14.89 -4.40
C ARG A 16 -5.82 15.69 -4.27
N LYS A 17 -5.85 16.72 -3.43
CA LYS A 17 -7.03 17.59 -3.25
C LYS A 17 -7.44 18.27 -4.57
N ARG A 18 -6.48 18.86 -5.28
CA ARG A 18 -6.74 19.53 -6.57
C ARG A 18 -7.18 18.57 -7.66
N VAL A 19 -6.57 17.39 -7.69
CA VAL A 19 -6.92 16.32 -8.63
C VAL A 19 -8.34 15.79 -8.37
N LEU A 20 -8.76 15.68 -7.10
CA LEU A 20 -10.12 15.28 -6.75
C LEU A 20 -11.17 16.34 -7.12
N GLU A 21 -10.83 17.64 -7.09
CA GLU A 21 -11.70 18.71 -7.60
C GLU A 21 -11.95 18.55 -9.11
N VAL A 22 -10.91 18.23 -9.89
CA VAL A 22 -11.07 17.91 -11.33
C VAL A 22 -11.93 16.68 -11.53
N ALA A 23 -11.70 15.63 -10.73
CA ALA A 23 -12.50 14.41 -10.78
C ALA A 23 -13.98 14.67 -10.52
N GLN A 24 -14.32 15.57 -9.58
CA GLN A 24 -15.71 15.96 -9.32
C GLN A 24 -16.37 16.60 -10.55
N THR A 25 -15.67 17.47 -11.28
CA THR A 25 -16.18 18.05 -12.53
C THR A 25 -16.48 16.96 -13.57
N LEU A 26 -15.61 15.95 -13.69
CA LEU A 26 -15.82 14.83 -14.61
C LEU A 26 -16.98 13.92 -14.19
N VAL A 27 -17.20 13.74 -12.88
CA VAL A 27 -18.38 13.03 -12.34
C VAL A 27 -19.65 13.81 -12.63
N GLN A 28 -19.67 15.13 -12.40
CA GLN A 28 -20.82 15.98 -12.70
C GLN A 28 -21.17 15.99 -14.19
N ALA A 29 -20.17 15.87 -15.06
CA ALA A 29 -20.34 15.72 -16.51
C ALA A 29 -20.75 14.28 -16.92
N GLY A 30 -20.92 13.34 -15.98
CA GLY A 30 -21.30 11.95 -16.27
C GLY A 30 -20.21 11.11 -16.93
N ARG A 31 -18.97 11.60 -16.96
CA ARG A 31 -17.81 10.95 -17.58
C ARG A 31 -17.12 9.95 -16.67
N LEU A 32 -17.26 10.13 -15.35
CA LEU A 32 -16.88 9.18 -14.30
C LEU A 32 -18.09 8.91 -13.41
N ASP A 33 -18.14 7.73 -12.80
CA ASP A 33 -19.17 7.33 -11.84
C ASP A 33 -18.84 7.82 -10.42
N HIS A 34 -17.56 7.86 -10.07
CA HIS A 34 -17.05 8.38 -8.79
C HIS A 34 -15.63 8.95 -8.93
N ALA A 35 -15.26 9.88 -8.05
CA ALA A 35 -14.05 10.69 -8.18
C ALA A 35 -12.76 9.84 -8.16
N GLU A 36 -12.75 8.72 -7.44
CA GLU A 36 -11.59 7.85 -7.29
C GLU A 36 -11.22 7.09 -8.57
N GLN A 37 -12.12 6.96 -9.55
CA GLN A 37 -11.81 6.36 -10.85
C GLN A 37 -10.74 7.14 -11.60
N LEU A 38 -10.55 8.42 -11.29
CA LEU A 38 -9.50 9.21 -11.88
C LEU A 38 -8.09 8.67 -11.52
N PHE A 39 -7.93 7.93 -10.42
CA PHE A 39 -6.65 7.31 -10.06
C PHE A 39 -6.30 6.08 -10.90
N ASP A 40 -7.19 5.63 -11.77
CA ASP A 40 -6.88 4.60 -12.77
C ASP A 40 -6.34 5.18 -14.07
N LEU A 41 -6.40 6.51 -14.21
CA LEU A 41 -5.95 7.23 -15.38
C LEU A 41 -4.54 7.77 -15.17
N THR A 42 -3.80 7.93 -16.26
CA THR A 42 -2.55 8.69 -16.25
C THR A 42 -2.83 10.19 -16.36
N VAL A 43 -1.83 11.03 -16.08
CA VAL A 43 -1.93 12.48 -16.29
C VAL A 43 -2.22 12.82 -17.76
N ASP A 44 -1.61 12.09 -18.70
CA ASP A 44 -1.87 12.25 -20.14
C ASP A 44 -3.32 11.89 -20.52
N ASP A 45 -3.86 10.81 -19.92
CA ASP A 45 -5.26 10.42 -20.14
C ASP A 45 -6.22 11.53 -19.65
N ILE A 46 -5.88 12.21 -18.54
CA ILE A 46 -6.65 13.36 -18.01
C ILE A 46 -6.52 14.59 -18.91
N ASP A 47 -5.32 14.93 -19.38
CA ASP A 47 -5.12 16.06 -20.29
C ASP A 47 -5.89 15.86 -21.60
N ARG A 48 -5.86 14.63 -22.15
CA ARG A 48 -6.66 14.24 -23.32
C ARG A 48 -8.15 14.32 -23.04
N ALA A 49 -8.60 13.92 -21.84
CA ALA A 49 -10.00 14.06 -21.45
C ALA A 49 -10.47 15.51 -21.47
N LEU A 50 -9.62 16.45 -21.04
CA LEU A 50 -9.97 17.87 -21.03
C LEU A 50 -10.04 18.47 -22.44
N ALA A 51 -9.24 17.95 -23.38
CA ALA A 51 -9.26 18.37 -24.78
C ALA A 51 -10.38 17.69 -25.61
N ASP A 52 -10.71 16.45 -25.28
CA ASP A 52 -11.71 15.63 -25.98
C ASP A 52 -12.84 15.19 -25.02
N PRO A 53 -14.01 15.87 -25.08
CA PRO A 53 -15.18 15.51 -24.29
C PRO A 53 -15.73 14.11 -24.56
N GLU A 54 -15.50 13.56 -25.76
CA GLU A 54 -16.05 12.26 -26.19
C GLU A 54 -15.18 11.08 -25.77
N LEU A 55 -13.96 11.33 -25.27
CA LEU A 55 -13.08 10.28 -24.77
C LEU A 55 -13.74 9.51 -23.62
N ASP A 56 -13.89 8.19 -23.79
CA ASP A 56 -14.45 7.29 -22.79
C ASP A 56 -13.42 6.97 -21.70
N LEU A 57 -13.50 7.74 -20.61
CA LEU A 57 -12.63 7.59 -19.45
C LEU A 57 -12.87 6.30 -18.67
N ARG A 58 -14.09 5.75 -18.72
CA ARG A 58 -14.42 4.51 -18.01
C ARG A 58 -13.74 3.33 -18.68
N ALA A 59 -13.84 3.24 -20.00
CA ALA A 59 -13.15 2.20 -20.78
C ALA A 59 -11.62 2.29 -20.60
N LEU A 60 -11.08 3.52 -20.69
CA LEU A 60 -9.65 3.75 -20.54
C LEU A 60 -9.13 3.40 -19.14
N GLY A 61 -9.85 3.81 -18.08
CA GLY A 61 -9.50 3.46 -16.71
C GLY A 61 -9.53 1.95 -16.46
N GLN A 62 -10.52 1.23 -17.01
CA GLN A 62 -10.59 -0.23 -16.93
C GLN A 62 -9.38 -0.91 -17.60
N GLU A 63 -8.99 -0.45 -18.79
CA GLU A 63 -7.82 -0.97 -19.50
C GLU A 63 -6.53 -0.78 -18.66
N ARG A 64 -6.33 0.43 -18.13
CA ARG A 64 -5.16 0.78 -17.31
C ARG A 64 -5.11 0.02 -15.99
N ARG A 65 -6.27 -0.27 -15.39
CA ARG A 65 -6.37 -1.00 -14.11
C ARG A 65 -6.07 -2.49 -14.26
N ALA A 66 -6.36 -3.11 -15.41
CA ALA A 66 -6.17 -4.55 -15.63
C ALA A 66 -4.78 -5.10 -15.23
N PRO A 67 -3.63 -4.49 -15.63
CA PRO A 67 -2.32 -4.93 -15.13
C PRO A 67 -2.13 -4.70 -13.62
N VAL A 68 -2.64 -3.59 -13.08
CA VAL A 68 -2.54 -3.27 -11.64
C VAL A 68 -3.29 -4.30 -10.79
N ASP A 69 -4.50 -4.69 -11.20
CA ASP A 69 -5.32 -5.68 -10.49
C ASP A 69 -4.67 -7.06 -10.46
N ARG A 70 -4.01 -7.44 -11.56
CA ARG A 70 -3.22 -8.68 -11.63
C ARG A 70 -2.03 -8.65 -10.67
N ILE A 71 -1.32 -7.52 -10.59
CA ILE A 71 -0.18 -7.35 -9.68
C ILE A 71 -0.65 -7.32 -8.22
N ARG A 72 -1.79 -6.66 -7.94
CA ARG A 72 -2.35 -6.53 -6.57
C ARG A 72 -2.67 -7.87 -5.93
N LYS A 73 -3.01 -8.88 -6.74
CA LYS A 73 -3.28 -10.26 -6.31
C LYS A 73 -2.01 -11.10 -6.13
N SER A 74 -0.83 -10.57 -6.48
CA SER A 74 0.44 -11.27 -6.36
C SER A 74 1.06 -11.10 -4.97
N HIS A 75 1.45 -12.22 -4.36
CA HIS A 75 2.25 -12.25 -3.12
C HIS A 75 3.76 -12.25 -3.40
N LEU A 76 4.17 -12.10 -4.67
CA LEU A 76 5.56 -12.12 -5.07
C LEU A 76 6.26 -10.84 -4.61
N MET A 77 7.16 -10.98 -3.64
CA MET A 77 8.03 -9.91 -3.17
C MET A 77 9.42 -10.06 -3.78
N ALA A 78 9.63 -9.36 -4.89
CA ALA A 78 10.92 -9.38 -5.57
C ALA A 78 11.80 -8.22 -5.08
N ARG A 79 12.92 -8.55 -4.42
CA ARG A 79 13.93 -7.56 -4.01
C ARG A 79 14.85 -7.17 -5.15
N VAL A 80 15.20 -8.13 -5.99
CA VAL A 80 16.03 -7.93 -7.18
C VAL A 80 15.47 -8.78 -8.32
N ILE A 81 15.24 -8.15 -9.46
CA ILE A 81 14.80 -8.79 -10.71
C ILE A 81 15.80 -8.40 -11.79
N ASP A 82 16.29 -9.37 -12.57
CA ASP A 82 17.10 -9.07 -13.76
C ASP A 82 16.23 -8.83 -15.01
N SER A 83 16.85 -8.41 -16.10
CA SER A 83 16.17 -8.16 -17.38
C SER A 83 15.52 -9.39 -18.00
N ARG A 84 15.81 -10.60 -17.50
CA ARG A 84 15.22 -11.87 -17.94
C ARG A 84 14.02 -12.29 -17.07
N GLY A 85 13.68 -11.47 -16.06
CA GLY A 85 12.62 -11.78 -15.10
C GLY A 85 13.05 -12.73 -13.98
N ARG A 86 14.35 -13.00 -13.79
CA ARG A 86 14.81 -13.84 -12.68
C ARG A 86 14.76 -13.06 -11.38
N ILE A 87 14.08 -13.63 -10.39
CA ILE A 87 13.97 -13.06 -9.05
C ILE A 87 15.03 -13.67 -8.14
N TYR A 88 15.84 -12.81 -7.52
CA TYR A 88 16.85 -13.24 -6.56
C TYR A 88 16.29 -13.15 -5.15
N THR A 89 16.38 -14.26 -4.42
CA THR A 89 15.92 -14.37 -3.04
C THR A 89 17.11 -14.67 -2.15
N PRO A 90 17.34 -13.93 -1.05
CA PRO A 90 18.40 -14.26 -0.11
C PRO A 90 18.10 -15.58 0.60
N PRO A 91 19.14 -16.29 1.08
CA PRO A 91 18.95 -17.49 1.88
C PRO A 91 18.13 -17.16 3.13
N ARG A 92 17.20 -18.05 3.48
CA ARG A 92 16.41 -17.97 4.72
C ARG A 92 16.93 -19.00 5.71
N ARG A 93 16.91 -18.66 7.01
CA ARG A 93 17.11 -19.65 8.06
C ARG A 93 15.99 -20.69 7.96
N GLU A 94 16.35 -21.96 8.02
CA GLU A 94 15.36 -23.04 8.16
C GLU A 94 14.68 -22.92 9.53
N ALA A 95 13.37 -23.17 9.55
CA ALA A 95 12.58 -23.21 10.76
C ALA A 95 12.34 -24.67 11.15
N GLY A 96 12.34 -24.97 12.45
CA GLY A 96 11.95 -26.29 12.93
C GLY A 96 10.44 -26.57 12.69
N PRO A 97 9.98 -27.81 12.96
CA PRO A 97 8.56 -28.14 12.87
C PRO A 97 7.70 -27.20 13.73
N GLY A 98 6.76 -26.48 13.09
CA GLY A 98 5.86 -25.53 13.75
C GLY A 98 6.47 -24.14 14.04
N GLU A 99 7.69 -23.87 13.60
CA GLU A 99 8.37 -22.59 13.77
C GLU A 99 8.24 -21.72 12.51
N LEU A 100 8.19 -20.40 12.68
CA LEU A 100 8.37 -19.42 11.61
C LEU A 100 9.73 -18.73 11.78
N ALA A 101 10.52 -18.66 10.70
CA ALA A 101 11.80 -17.97 10.69
C ALA A 101 11.69 -16.58 10.05
N GLY A 102 12.40 -15.61 10.63
CA GLY A 102 12.45 -14.23 10.16
C GLY A 102 13.78 -13.55 10.48
N VAL A 103 13.83 -12.24 10.29
CA VAL A 103 14.98 -11.40 10.66
C VAL A 103 14.68 -10.73 11.99
N SER A 104 15.58 -10.87 12.96
CA SER A 104 15.45 -10.22 14.27
C SER A 104 15.78 -8.74 14.17
N ILE A 105 14.85 -7.88 14.60
CA ILE A 105 15.02 -6.42 14.59
C ILE A 105 15.34 -5.88 15.99
N SER A 106 14.73 -6.47 17.03
CA SER A 106 14.90 -6.05 18.43
C SER A 106 15.07 -7.29 19.32
N PRO A 107 15.98 -7.27 20.32
CA PRO A 107 16.15 -8.38 21.26
C PRO A 107 14.96 -8.47 22.23
N GLY A 108 14.58 -9.69 22.61
CA GLY A 108 13.53 -9.95 23.59
C GLY A 108 12.81 -11.28 23.34
N VAL A 109 12.09 -11.75 24.35
CA VAL A 109 11.21 -12.93 24.26
C VAL A 109 9.87 -12.57 24.90
N VAL A 110 8.78 -12.82 24.19
CA VAL A 110 7.42 -12.51 24.64
C VAL A 110 6.46 -13.60 24.15
N GLN A 111 5.42 -13.85 24.92
CA GLN A 111 4.28 -14.66 24.53
C GLN A 111 3.00 -13.85 24.73
N GLY A 112 2.13 -13.85 23.72
CA GLY A 112 0.90 -13.07 23.75
C GLY A 112 -0.05 -13.50 22.64
N ARG A 113 -1.30 -13.03 22.73
CA ARG A 113 -2.30 -13.29 21.69
C ARG A 113 -1.90 -12.54 20.42
N VAL A 114 -1.88 -13.26 19.30
CA VAL A 114 -1.65 -12.67 17.98
C VAL A 114 -2.86 -11.86 17.53
N LYS A 115 -2.62 -10.64 17.05
CA LYS A 115 -3.60 -9.79 16.38
C LYS A 115 -3.08 -9.40 14.99
N VAL A 116 -3.72 -9.96 13.97
CA VAL A 116 -3.44 -9.65 12.56
C VAL A 116 -4.22 -8.41 12.16
N LEU A 117 -3.51 -7.37 11.72
CA LEU A 117 -4.08 -6.12 11.20
C LEU A 117 -3.61 -5.90 9.76
N HIS A 118 -4.53 -5.50 8.88
CA HIS A 118 -4.20 -5.06 7.52
C HIS A 118 -4.05 -3.53 7.44
N HIS A 119 -4.74 -2.80 8.31
CA HIS A 119 -4.65 -1.34 8.47
C HIS A 119 -4.52 -0.97 9.94
N ALA A 120 -3.84 0.14 10.24
CA ALA A 120 -3.55 0.56 11.62
C ALA A 120 -4.82 0.93 12.40
N ASP A 121 -5.89 1.32 11.71
CA ASP A 121 -7.18 1.74 12.25
C ASP A 121 -8.26 0.65 12.22
N GLU A 122 -7.91 -0.57 11.79
CA GLU A 122 -8.88 -1.67 11.61
C GLU A 122 -9.58 -2.07 12.91
N LYS A 123 -8.80 -2.24 13.99
CA LYS A 123 -9.30 -2.66 15.32
C LYS A 123 -8.25 -2.34 16.40
N PRO A 124 -8.67 -2.11 17.65
CA PRO A 124 -7.74 -1.77 18.73
C PRO A 124 -6.75 -2.91 18.98
N LEU A 125 -5.48 -2.57 19.22
CA LEU A 125 -4.48 -3.47 19.77
C LEU A 125 -4.48 -3.36 21.29
N LEU A 126 -4.74 -4.47 21.98
CA LEU A 126 -4.80 -4.50 23.44
C LEU A 126 -3.38 -4.67 24.03
N PRO A 127 -3.13 -4.19 25.26
CA PRO A 127 -1.84 -4.33 25.90
C PRO A 127 -1.34 -5.78 25.92
N GLY A 128 -0.11 -5.99 25.46
CA GLY A 128 0.56 -7.30 25.45
C GLY A 128 0.21 -8.20 24.26
N GLU A 129 -0.70 -7.79 23.38
CA GLU A 129 -0.94 -8.53 22.12
C GLU A 129 0.24 -8.40 21.16
N ILE A 130 0.45 -9.44 20.34
CA ILE A 130 1.48 -9.46 19.30
C ILE A 130 0.87 -8.96 18.00
N LEU A 131 1.34 -7.82 17.52
CA LEU A 131 0.92 -7.27 16.23
C LEU A 131 1.54 -8.07 15.09
N VAL A 132 0.70 -8.57 14.19
CA VAL A 132 1.11 -9.17 12.93
C VAL A 132 0.55 -8.31 11.78
N THR A 133 1.41 -7.82 10.91
CA THR A 133 0.99 -7.06 9.72
C THR A 133 1.99 -7.29 8.57
N ARG A 134 1.63 -6.86 7.37
CA ARG A 134 2.48 -7.03 6.19
C ARG A 134 3.69 -6.10 6.23
N ALA A 135 3.45 -4.82 6.50
CA ALA A 135 4.47 -3.78 6.58
C ALA A 135 3.95 -2.65 7.46
N THR A 136 4.86 -1.87 8.04
CA THR A 136 4.51 -0.70 8.86
C THR A 136 5.05 0.58 8.26
N ASP A 137 4.34 1.66 8.51
CA ASP A 137 4.77 3.03 8.26
C ASP A 137 4.61 3.86 9.55
N PRO A 138 5.01 5.15 9.59
CA PRO A 138 4.87 5.97 10.79
C PRO A 138 3.45 6.03 11.39
N GLY A 139 2.40 5.82 10.60
CA GLY A 139 1.01 5.75 11.06
C GLY A 139 0.71 4.57 11.99
N TRP A 140 1.56 3.54 12.00
CA TRP A 140 1.43 2.39 12.90
C TRP A 140 2.04 2.62 14.28
N THR A 141 2.91 3.63 14.42
CA THR A 141 3.67 3.87 15.67
C THR A 141 2.82 4.04 16.93
N PRO A 142 1.59 4.62 16.89
CA PRO A 142 0.75 4.68 18.08
C PRO A 142 0.36 3.30 18.63
N LEU A 143 0.25 2.28 17.77
CA LEU A 143 -0.08 0.92 18.20
C LEU A 143 1.09 0.25 18.94
N PHE A 144 2.33 0.66 18.67
CA PHE A 144 3.52 -0.01 19.22
C PHE A 144 3.62 0.16 20.74
N ILE A 145 2.97 1.19 21.30
CA ILE A 145 2.90 1.43 22.75
C ILE A 145 2.18 0.27 23.47
N HIS A 146 1.21 -0.37 22.82
CA HIS A 146 0.44 -1.48 23.40
C HIS A 146 0.96 -2.86 22.98
N ALA A 147 1.76 -2.93 21.91
CA ALA A 147 2.24 -4.19 21.37
C ALA A 147 3.22 -4.89 22.34
N GLY A 148 2.95 -6.15 22.67
CA GLY A 148 3.92 -7.01 23.36
C GLY A 148 5.05 -7.48 22.44
N GLY A 149 4.75 -7.61 21.14
CA GLY A 149 5.70 -7.95 20.08
C GLY A 149 5.17 -7.57 18.70
N ILE A 150 6.05 -7.53 17.70
CA ILE A 150 5.70 -7.15 16.32
C ILE A 150 6.31 -8.16 15.35
N VAL A 151 5.49 -8.67 14.43
CA VAL A 151 5.92 -9.54 13.33
C VAL A 151 5.46 -8.90 12.02
N LEU A 152 6.43 -8.66 11.13
CA LEU A 152 6.20 -8.07 9.81
C LEU A 152 6.52 -9.10 8.72
N GLU A 153 5.70 -9.15 7.67
CA GLU A 153 6.05 -9.88 6.45
C GLU A 153 7.22 -9.21 5.71
N ILE A 154 7.24 -7.87 5.75
CA ILE A 154 8.20 -6.99 5.09
C ILE A 154 8.58 -5.88 6.07
N GLY A 155 9.87 -5.77 6.37
CA GLY A 155 10.43 -4.77 7.28
C GLY A 155 11.89 -4.44 6.95
#